data_AF-A0A850MBP7-F1
#
_entry.id   AF-A0A850MBP7-F1
#
_cell.length_a   1.000
_cell.length_b   1.000
_cell.length_c   1.000
_cell.angle_alpha   90.00
_cell.angle_beta   90.00
_cell.angle_gamma   90.00
#
_symmetry.space_group_name_H-M   'P 1'
#
loop_
_entity.id
_entity.type
_entity.pdbx_description
1 polymer ?
#
loop_
_entity_poly.entity_id
_entity_poly.type
_entity_poly.pdbx_seq_one_letter_code
_entity_poly.pdbx_strand_id
1 'polypeptide(L)'
;MGTLRIIGGIIALVAASLILTATVLWTIVALQGASVYNITAIVMNYVLAVLVIIGCILGFKGKNSGGILVLIIGVVSIIFGILYVGILDPWTSMFQQMAITPLVLVIPYVTLEQILVVLGGILILAGGSD
;
A
#
# COMPACT_ATOMS: atom_id res chain seq x y z
N MET A 1 14.07 -21.14 -5.91
CA MET A 1 13.08 -20.10 -5.59
C MET A 1 11.80 -20.44 -6.35
N GLY A 2 10.65 -20.62 -5.67
CA GLY A 2 9.40 -20.95 -6.33
C GLY A 2 8.89 -19.79 -7.20
N THR A 3 8.40 -20.08 -8.41
CA THR A 3 7.85 -19.10 -9.36
C THR A 3 6.79 -18.18 -8.73
N LEU A 4 5.96 -18.73 -7.83
CA LEU A 4 4.95 -18.00 -7.07
C LEU A 4 5.52 -16.83 -6.25
N ARG A 5 6.72 -17.00 -5.70
CA ARG A 5 7.38 -15.99 -4.86
C ARG A 5 7.88 -14.80 -5.68
N ILE A 6 8.42 -15.07 -6.87
CA ILE A 6 8.89 -14.02 -7.77
C ILE A 6 7.69 -13.22 -8.28
N ILE A 7 6.63 -13.92 -8.71
CA ILE A 7 5.38 -13.27 -9.15
C ILE A 7 4.78 -12.44 -8.00
N GLY A 8 4.66 -13.01 -6.81
CA GLY A 8 4.14 -12.30 -5.63
C GLY A 8 4.95 -11.06 -5.26
N GLY A 9 6.28 -11.16 -5.29
CA GLY A 9 7.17 -10.03 -5.04
C GLY A 9 7.07 -8.94 -6.10
N ILE A 10 6.95 -9.29 -7.39
CA ILE A 10 6.74 -8.30 -8.46
C ILE A 10 5.40 -7.59 -8.27
N ILE A 11 4.31 -8.33 -8.01
CA ILE A 11 2.98 -7.75 -7.78
C ILE A 11 2.99 -6.77 -6.60
N ALA A 12 3.55 -7.18 -5.46
CA ALA A 12 3.66 -6.32 -4.28
C ALA A 12 4.50 -5.07 -4.55
N LEU A 13 5.57 -5.18 -5.35
CA LEU A 13 6.47 -4.08 -5.67
C LEU A 13 5.83 -3.08 -6.65
N VAL A 14 5.10 -3.56 -7.65
CA VAL A 14 4.30 -2.70 -8.54
C VAL A 14 3.20 -1.99 -7.75
N ALA A 15 2.51 -2.68 -6.85
CA ALA A 15 1.49 -2.06 -6.02
C ALA A 15 2.08 -0.99 -5.08
N ALA A 16 3.23 -1.26 -4.45
CA ALA A 16 3.93 -0.30 -3.61
C ALA A 16 4.39 0.93 -4.39
N SER A 17 4.87 0.78 -5.63
CA SER A 17 5.29 1.92 -6.46
C SER A 17 4.12 2.78 -6.92
N LEU A 18 2.95 2.18 -7.19
CA LEU A 18 1.72 2.91 -7.48
C LEU A 18 1.23 3.70 -6.26
N ILE A 19 1.26 3.10 -5.06
CA ILE A 19 0.93 3.79 -3.80
C ILE A 19 1.89 4.97 -3.56
N LEU A 20 3.19 4.78 -3.79
CA LEU A 20 4.21 5.82 -3.68
C LEU A 20 3.96 6.98 -4.65
N THR A 21 3.71 6.65 -5.92
CA THR A 21 3.44 7.65 -6.97
C THR A 21 2.19 8.46 -6.63
N ALA A 22 1.12 7.77 -6.21
CA ALA A 22 -0.10 8.42 -5.75
C ALA A 22 0.16 9.34 -4.56
N THR A 23 0.96 8.89 -3.58
CA THR A 23 1.31 9.67 -2.38
C THR A 23 2.15 10.91 -2.71
N VAL A 24 3.10 10.81 -3.63
CA VAL A 24 3.89 11.95 -4.12
C VAL A 24 3.00 12.98 -4.79
N LEU A 25 2.13 12.54 -5.71
CA LEU A 25 1.15 13.41 -6.37
C LEU A 25 0.21 14.08 -5.36
N TRP A 26 -0.22 13.35 -4.34
CA TRP A 26 -1.05 13.87 -3.26
C TRP A 26 -0.31 14.89 -2.40
N THR A 27 1.00 14.71 -2.17
CA THR A 27 1.82 15.66 -1.42
C THR A 27 1.86 17.02 -2.10
N ILE A 28 1.99 17.05 -3.43
CA ILE A 28 2.02 18.30 -4.23
C ILE A 28 0.72 19.10 -4.06
N VAL A 29 -0.41 18.41 -3.91
CA VAL A 29 -1.74 19.03 -3.83
C VAL A 29 -2.08 19.38 -2.38
N ALA A 30 -1.80 18.48 -1.44
CA ALA A 30 -2.11 18.66 -0.02
C ALA A 30 -1.34 19.84 0.60
N LEU A 31 -0.15 20.18 0.09
CA LEU A 31 0.62 21.35 0.52
C LEU A 31 -0.10 22.69 0.28
N GLN A 32 -1.16 22.73 -0.53
CA GLN A 32 -1.94 23.94 -0.78
C GLN A 32 -3.07 24.18 0.24
N GLY A 33 -3.27 23.27 1.20
CA GLY A 33 -4.31 23.38 2.24
C GLY A 33 -4.14 22.40 3.40
N ALA A 34 -2.90 22.16 3.83
CA ALA A 34 -2.54 21.02 4.68
C ALA A 34 -3.16 21.08 6.09
N SER A 35 -4.17 20.24 6.33
CA SER A 35 -4.56 19.83 7.68
C SER A 35 -3.51 18.85 8.24
N VAL A 36 -3.38 18.77 9.57
CA VAL A 36 -2.52 17.77 10.26
C VAL A 36 -2.88 16.35 9.79
N TYR A 37 -4.14 16.14 9.42
CA TYR A 37 -4.61 14.87 8.93
C TYR A 37 -4.00 14.50 7.57
N ASN A 38 -3.97 15.42 6.61
CA ASN A 38 -3.37 15.15 5.30
C ASN A 38 -1.87 14.83 5.39
N ILE A 39 -1.14 15.53 6.29
CA ILE A 39 0.28 15.25 6.53
C ILE A 39 0.49 13.86 7.13
N THR A 40 -0.35 13.47 8.09
CA THR A 40 -0.26 12.16 8.75
C THR A 40 -0.51 11.01 7.75
N ALA A 41 -1.51 11.15 6.89
CA ALA A 41 -1.81 10.16 5.85
C ALA A 41 -0.65 10.00 4.85
N ILE A 42 -0.04 11.11 4.43
CA ILE A 42 1.11 11.12 3.52
C ILE A 42 2.28 10.35 4.15
N VAL A 43 2.65 10.69 5.40
CA VAL A 43 3.76 10.04 6.11
C VAL A 43 3.50 8.55 6.28
N MET A 44 2.27 8.17 6.65
CA MET A 44 1.90 6.76 6.79
C MET A 44 2.02 5.99 5.47
N ASN A 45 1.56 6.54 4.35
CA ASN A 45 1.70 5.87 3.05
C ASN A 45 3.17 5.71 2.63
N TYR A 46 4.04 6.67 2.92
CA TYR A 46 5.49 6.52 2.71
C TYR A 46 6.08 5.39 3.56
N VAL A 47 5.76 5.34 4.85
CA VAL A 47 6.24 4.29 5.77
C VAL A 47 5.77 2.91 5.29
N LEU A 48 4.49 2.77 4.95
CA LEU A 48 3.94 1.51 4.45
C LEU A 48 4.64 1.08 3.15
N ALA A 49 4.84 2.00 2.19
CA ALA A 49 5.50 1.67 0.92
C ALA A 49 6.96 1.21 1.13
N VAL A 50 7.72 1.89 1.98
CA VAL A 50 9.10 1.49 2.33
C VAL A 50 9.12 0.10 2.97
N LEU A 51 8.21 -0.17 3.90
CA LEU A 51 8.13 -1.47 4.56
C LEU A 51 7.71 -2.58 3.58
N VAL A 52 6.84 -2.31 2.61
CA VAL A 52 6.50 -3.28 1.54
C VAL A 52 7.73 -3.56 0.67
N ILE A 53 8.52 -2.54 0.31
CA ILE A 53 9.76 -2.72 -0.46
C ILE A 53 10.74 -3.61 0.31
N ILE A 54 10.94 -3.35 1.61
CA ILE A 54 11.78 -4.18 2.48
C ILE A 54 11.26 -5.62 2.51
N GLY A 55 9.95 -5.80 2.69
CA GLY A 55 9.31 -7.11 2.67
C GLY A 55 9.48 -7.85 1.35
N CYS A 56 9.39 -7.14 0.21
CA CYS A 56 9.64 -7.69 -1.12
C CYS A 56 11.09 -8.14 -1.28
N ILE A 57 12.07 -7.34 -0.84
CA ILE A 57 13.50 -7.70 -0.88
C ILE A 57 13.76 -8.95 -0.04
N LEU A 58 13.19 -9.05 1.16
CA LEU A 58 13.27 -10.24 2.01
C LEU A 58 12.59 -11.45 1.35
N GLY A 59 11.44 -11.22 0.72
CA GLY A 59 10.70 -12.22 -0.05
C GLY A 59 11.52 -12.76 -1.23
N PHE A 60 12.17 -11.90 -2.01
CA PHE A 60 13.06 -12.31 -3.10
C PHE A 60 14.28 -13.09 -2.63
N LYS A 61 14.83 -12.75 -1.46
CA LYS A 61 15.90 -13.53 -0.81
C LYS A 61 15.42 -14.88 -0.27
N GLY A 62 14.12 -15.14 -0.36
CA GLY A 62 13.51 -16.40 0.02
C GLY A 62 13.24 -16.54 1.51
N LYS A 63 13.08 -15.44 2.24
CA LYS A 63 12.69 -15.48 3.65
C LYS A 63 11.18 -15.36 3.79
N ASN A 64 10.55 -16.26 4.54
CA ASN A 64 9.11 -16.18 4.82
C ASN A 64 8.74 -14.90 5.58
N SER A 65 9.64 -14.37 6.41
CA SER A 65 9.45 -13.08 7.10
C SER A 65 9.18 -11.91 6.16
N GLY A 66 9.65 -11.96 4.91
CA GLY A 66 9.34 -10.95 3.89
C GLY A 66 7.86 -10.99 3.48
N GLY A 67 7.33 -12.18 3.23
CA GLY A 67 5.92 -12.37 2.90
C GLY A 67 4.98 -12.00 4.05
N ILE A 68 5.34 -12.37 5.29
CA ILE A 68 4.59 -11.98 6.50
C ILE A 68 4.54 -10.46 6.62
N LEU A 69 5.70 -9.79 6.46
CA LEU A 69 5.80 -8.34 6.54
C LEU A 69 4.89 -7.67 5.51
N VAL A 70 4.99 -8.06 4.23
CA VAL A 70 4.15 -7.52 3.14
C VAL A 70 2.66 -7.74 3.43
N LEU A 71 2.28 -8.92 3.93
CA LEU A 71 0.89 -9.25 4.25
C LEU A 71 0.35 -8.35 5.37
N ILE A 72 1.08 -8.23 6.49
CA ILE A 72 0.67 -7.39 7.62
C ILE A 72 0.49 -5.95 7.16
N ILE A 73 1.44 -5.42 6.39
CA ILE A 73 1.38 -4.04 5.90
C ILE A 73 0.18 -3.84 4.97
N GLY A 74 -0.09 -4.79 4.08
CA GLY A 74 -1.28 -4.77 3.22
C GLY A 74 -2.57 -4.68 4.04
N VAL A 75 -2.72 -5.53 5.05
CA VAL A 75 -3.90 -5.52 5.94
C VAL A 75 -3.99 -4.22 6.74
N VAL A 76 -2.89 -3.75 7.32
CA VAL A 76 -2.83 -2.49 8.07
C VAL A 76 -3.20 -1.31 7.17
N SER A 77 -2.75 -1.31 5.91
CA SER A 77 -3.07 -0.24 4.96
C SER A 77 -4.57 -0.18 4.64
N ILE A 78 -5.25 -1.32 4.56
CA ILE A 78 -6.70 -1.40 4.34
C ILE A 78 -7.44 -0.87 5.57
N ILE A 79 -7.06 -1.32 6.78
CA ILE A 79 -7.66 -0.85 8.03
C ILE A 79 -7.46 0.66 8.17
N PHE A 80 -6.26 1.14 7.88
CA PHE A 80 -5.94 2.57 7.90
C PHE A 80 -6.78 3.35 6.88
N GLY A 81 -6.93 2.84 5.64
CA GLY A 81 -7.81 3.43 4.64
C GLY A 81 -9.25 3.59 5.14
N ILE A 82 -9.82 2.53 5.72
CA ILE A 82 -11.20 2.55 6.25
C ILE A 82 -11.34 3.52 7.43
N LEU A 83 -10.44 3.47 8.41
CA LEU A 83 -10.52 4.33 9.60
C LEU A 83 -10.26 5.80 9.26
N TYR A 84 -9.29 6.06 8.41
CA TYR A 84 -8.82 7.42 8.14
C TYR A 84 -9.73 8.14 7.13
N VAL A 85 -9.98 7.50 6.00
CA VAL A 85 -10.77 8.05 4.90
C VAL A 85 -12.25 7.89 5.21
N GLY A 86 -12.67 6.79 5.85
CA GLY A 86 -14.09 6.52 6.11
C GLY A 86 -14.69 7.19 7.34
N ILE A 87 -13.88 7.50 8.37
CA ILE A 87 -14.39 7.98 9.67
C ILE A 87 -13.89 9.38 10.01
N LEU A 88 -12.60 9.66 9.82
CA LEU A 88 -11.97 10.88 10.32
C LEU A 88 -12.08 12.07 9.36
N ASP A 89 -12.05 11.84 8.05
CA ASP A 89 -12.18 12.93 7.07
C ASP A 89 -12.82 12.49 5.73
N PRO A 90 -14.09 12.04 5.72
CA PRO A 90 -14.72 11.42 4.55
C PRO A 90 -14.98 12.35 3.37
N TRP A 91 -15.17 13.64 3.61
CA TRP A 91 -15.52 14.61 2.56
C TRP A 91 -14.29 15.13 1.83
N THR A 92 -13.22 15.47 2.54
CA THR A 92 -12.01 16.05 1.94
C THR A 92 -11.19 14.99 1.21
N SER A 93 -11.15 13.77 1.74
CA SER A 93 -10.35 12.67 1.19
C SER A 93 -11.01 11.94 0.01
N MET A 94 -12.35 11.79 -0.05
CA MET A 94 -13.03 11.24 -1.24
C MET A 94 -12.87 12.13 -2.47
N PHE A 95 -13.10 13.44 -2.34
CA PHE A 95 -12.99 14.37 -3.48
C PHE A 95 -11.54 14.49 -3.99
N GLN A 96 -10.55 14.40 -3.09
CA GLN A 96 -9.13 14.45 -3.45
C GLN A 96 -8.58 13.11 -4.00
N GLN A 97 -9.12 11.96 -3.59
CA GLN A 97 -8.80 10.68 -4.22
C GLN A 97 -9.36 10.60 -5.64
N MET A 98 -10.61 11.04 -5.87
CA MET A 98 -11.22 10.99 -7.21
C MET A 98 -10.56 11.93 -8.23
N ALA A 99 -9.99 13.05 -7.78
CA ALA A 99 -9.46 14.08 -8.68
C ALA A 99 -8.02 13.84 -9.15
N ILE A 100 -7.22 13.02 -8.46
CA ILE A 100 -5.75 13.09 -8.60
C ILE A 100 -5.06 11.71 -8.67
N THR A 101 -5.68 10.63 -8.19
CA THR A 101 -4.92 9.40 -8.00
C THR A 101 -5.04 8.39 -9.15
N PRO A 102 -3.94 7.71 -9.53
CA PRO A 102 -3.98 6.47 -10.31
C PRO A 102 -4.53 5.27 -9.51
N LEU A 103 -4.92 5.49 -8.25
CA LEU A 103 -5.46 4.46 -7.36
C LEU A 103 -6.86 4.07 -7.80
N VAL A 104 -7.06 2.80 -8.11
CA VAL A 104 -8.38 2.29 -8.51
C VAL A 104 -9.16 1.88 -7.26
N LEU A 105 -10.24 2.60 -6.94
CA LEU A 105 -11.11 2.24 -5.82
C LEU A 105 -11.90 0.96 -6.17
N VAL A 106 -11.78 -0.08 -5.36
CA VAL A 106 -12.47 -1.36 -5.58
C VAL A 106 -13.74 -1.46 -4.72
N ILE A 107 -13.65 -1.01 -3.48
CA ILE A 107 -14.76 -0.80 -2.54
C ILE A 107 -14.48 0.49 -1.76
N PRO A 108 -15.47 1.11 -1.07
CA PRO A 108 -15.24 2.35 -0.33
C PRO A 108 -14.00 2.25 0.55
N TYR A 109 -13.06 3.20 0.33
CA TYR A 109 -11.82 3.35 1.10
C TYR A 109 -10.77 2.24 0.93
N VAL A 110 -10.97 1.31 -0.01
CA VAL A 110 -10.00 0.27 -0.36
C VAL A 110 -9.63 0.35 -1.83
N THR A 111 -8.33 0.39 -2.08
CA THR A 111 -7.75 0.53 -3.41
C THR A 111 -7.24 -0.81 -3.94
N LEU A 112 -7.22 -0.96 -5.27
CA LEU A 112 -6.72 -2.14 -5.96
C LEU A 112 -5.28 -2.44 -5.54
N GLU A 113 -4.46 -1.40 -5.38
CA GLU A 113 -3.07 -1.49 -4.98
C GLU A 113 -2.93 -2.15 -3.60
N GLN A 114 -3.79 -1.78 -2.63
CA GLN A 114 -3.78 -2.43 -1.30
C GLN A 114 -4.13 -3.92 -1.40
N ILE A 115 -5.07 -4.28 -2.28
CA ILE A 115 -5.41 -5.68 -2.55
C ILE A 115 -4.22 -6.40 -3.19
N LEU A 116 -3.53 -5.76 -4.14
CA LEU A 116 -2.35 -6.32 -4.80
C LEU A 116 -1.18 -6.50 -3.82
N VAL A 117 -0.99 -5.60 -2.84
CA VAL A 117 -0.01 -5.78 -1.76
C VAL A 117 -0.35 -7.02 -0.93
N VAL A 118 -1.61 -7.19 -0.53
CA VAL A 118 -2.06 -8.38 0.21
C VAL A 118 -1.85 -9.66 -0.60
N LEU A 119 -2.27 -9.67 -1.86
CA LEU A 119 -2.09 -10.81 -2.76
C LEU A 119 -0.61 -11.13 -2.99
N GLY A 120 0.23 -10.11 -3.18
CA GLY A 120 1.67 -10.28 -3.31
C GLY A 120 2.29 -10.90 -2.05
N GLY A 121 1.87 -10.47 -0.86
CA GLY A 121 2.27 -11.08 0.41
C GLY A 121 1.87 -12.56 0.52
N ILE A 122 0.62 -12.90 0.18
CA ILE A 122 0.12 -14.29 0.16
C ILE A 122 0.95 -15.15 -0.80
N LEU A 123 1.24 -14.64 -2.01
CA LEU A 123 2.00 -15.38 -3.02
C LEU A 123 3.48 -15.56 -2.64
N ILE A 124 4.10 -14.58 -1.98
CA ILE A 124 5.46 -14.70 -1.43
C ILE A 124 5.51 -15.81 -0.37
N LEU A 125 4.50 -15.86 0.51
CA LEU A 125 4.36 -16.87 1.56
C LEU A 125 4.10 -18.27 0.99
N ALA A 126 3.12 -18.38 0.08
CA ALA A 126 2.77 -19.63 -0.59
C ALA A 126 3.92 -20.18 -1.45
N GLY A 127 4.81 -19.31 -1.93
CA GLY A 127 5.97 -19.68 -2.74
C GLY A 127 7.10 -20.38 -1.98
N GLY A 128 7.05 -20.42 -0.64
CA GLY A 128 7.84 -21.31 0.22
C GLY A 128 9.37 -21.16 0.20
N SER A 129 9.94 -20.94 1.38
CA SER A 129 11.23 -21.44 1.90
C SER A 129 11.55 -20.67 3.18
N ASP A 130 11.97 -21.42 4.17
CA ASP A 130 12.46 -21.06 5.52
C ASP A 130 11.70 -19.96 6.26
#